data_AF-A0A941VIP8-F1
#
_entry.id   AF-A0A941VIP8-F1
#
_cell.length_a   1.000
_cell.length_b   1.000
_cell.length_c   1.000
_cell.angle_alpha   90.00
_cell.angle_beta   90.00
_cell.angle_gamma   90.00
#
_symmetry.space_group_name_H-M   'P 1'
#
loop_
_entity.id
_entity.type
_entity.pdbx_description
1 polymer ?
#
loop_
_entity_poly.entity_id
_entity_poly.type
_entity_poly.pdbx_seq_one_letter_code
_entity_poly.pdbx_strand_id
1 'polypeptide(L)'
;MSFIEKISGYSKSDEHLAKLLVSAAEYAEIYLLAKRRQKGCDGMGELGTLKEEFRDVVDKVIQYCKEKKYISQDISYDIDSIADEIVKRI
;
A
#
# COMPACT_ATOMS: atom_id res chain seq x y z
N MET A 1 16.00 5.00 2.85
CA MET A 1 14.90 5.45 2.00
C MET A 1 13.94 4.29 1.82
N SER A 2 12.73 4.41 2.36
CA SER A 2 11.67 3.43 2.12
C SER A 2 11.21 3.50 0.66
N PHE A 3 10.69 2.38 0.15
CA PHE A 3 9.98 2.34 -1.13
C PHE A 3 8.89 3.42 -1.20
N ILE A 4 8.09 3.57 -0.13
CA ILE A 4 6.97 4.54 -0.08
C ILE A 4 7.47 5.98 -0.15
N GLU A 5 8.58 6.27 0.52
CA GLU A 5 9.21 7.59 0.48
C GLU A 5 9.68 7.95 -0.94
N LYS A 6 10.24 6.99 -1.66
CA LYS A 6 10.73 7.19 -3.03
C LYS A 6 9.58 7.43 -4.00
N ILE A 7 8.52 6.61 -3.96
CA ILE A 7 7.36 6.75 -4.86
C ILE A 7 6.51 7.97 -4.54
N SER A 8 6.41 8.37 -3.27
CA SER A 8 5.78 9.63 -2.86
C SER A 8 6.52 10.86 -3.42
N GLY A 9 7.84 10.75 -3.61
CA GLY A 9 8.60 11.74 -4.35
C GLY A 9 8.18 11.85 -5.83
N TYR A 10 8.01 10.71 -6.50
CA TYR A 10 7.63 10.67 -7.92
C TYR A 10 6.17 11.07 -8.16
N SER A 11 5.25 10.79 -7.23
CA SER A 11 3.83 11.12 -7.37
C SER A 11 3.56 12.62 -7.46
N LYS A 12 4.47 13.47 -6.94
CA LYS A 12 4.41 14.93 -7.10
C LYS A 12 4.46 15.40 -8.55
N SER A 13 5.00 14.58 -9.44
CA SER A 13 5.11 14.88 -10.88
C SER A 13 4.38 13.88 -11.78
N ASP A 14 3.79 12.83 -11.20
CA ASP A 14 3.01 11.82 -11.91
C ASP A 14 1.62 11.68 -11.26
N GLU A 15 0.62 12.29 -11.91
CA GLU A 15 -0.77 12.31 -11.43
C GLU A 15 -1.37 10.90 -11.32
N HIS A 16 -0.96 9.99 -12.21
CA HIS A 16 -1.49 8.62 -12.18
C HIS A 16 -0.92 7.87 -10.98
N LEU A 17 0.37 8.01 -10.71
CA LEU A 17 0.98 7.49 -9.49
C LEU A 17 0.35 8.10 -8.23
N ALA A 18 0.04 9.40 -8.23
CA ALA A 18 -0.65 10.05 -7.13
C ALA A 18 -2.02 9.42 -6.86
N LYS A 19 -2.82 9.17 -7.90
CA LYS A 19 -4.13 8.49 -7.77
C LYS A 19 -4.00 7.07 -7.24
N LEU A 20 -3.00 6.32 -7.73
CA LEU A 20 -2.73 4.97 -7.24
C LEU A 20 -2.33 4.97 -5.76
N LEU A 21 -1.53 5.95 -5.33
CA LEU A 21 -1.13 6.12 -3.93
C LEU A 21 -2.31 6.49 -3.02
N VAL A 22 -3.17 7.40 -3.45
CA VAL A 22 -4.41 7.74 -2.71
C VAL A 22 -5.26 6.48 -2.52
N SER A 23 -5.49 5.72 -3.59
CA SER A 23 -6.24 4.47 -3.50
C SER A 23 -5.55 3.48 -2.55
N ALA A 24 -4.23 3.31 -2.65
CA ALA A 24 -3.49 2.45 -1.72
C ALA A 24 -3.63 2.89 -0.25
N ALA A 25 -3.68 4.20 0.03
CA ALA A 25 -3.91 4.71 1.37
C ALA A 25 -5.31 4.39 1.90
N GLU A 26 -6.35 4.53 1.08
CA GLU A 26 -7.72 4.18 1.48
C GLU A 26 -7.83 2.71 1.90
N TYR A 27 -7.26 1.80 1.10
CA TYR A 27 -7.23 0.37 1.43
C TYR A 27 -6.35 0.09 2.67
N ALA A 28 -5.21 0.77 2.80
CA ALA A 28 -4.34 0.65 3.97
C ALA A 28 -5.03 1.09 5.27
N GLU A 29 -5.78 2.19 5.24
CA GLU A 29 -6.54 2.68 6.39
C GLU A 29 -7.61 1.68 6.82
N ILE A 30 -8.39 1.17 5.87
CA ILE A 30 -9.44 0.17 6.15
C ILE A 30 -8.82 -1.10 6.72
N TYR A 31 -7.72 -1.58 6.12
CA TYR A 31 -6.97 -2.74 6.60
C TYR A 31 -6.46 -2.54 8.04
N LEU A 32 -5.80 -1.41 8.32
CA LEU A 32 -5.26 -1.11 9.64
C LEU A 32 -6.37 -0.94 10.69
N LEU A 33 -7.50 -0.34 10.32
CA LEU A 33 -8.67 -0.21 11.18
C LEU A 33 -9.25 -1.58 11.52
N ALA A 34 -9.45 -2.45 10.52
CA ALA A 34 -9.90 -3.82 10.73
C ALA A 34 -8.92 -4.61 11.61
N LYS A 35 -7.62 -4.49 11.34
CA LYS A 35 -6.56 -5.12 12.14
C LYS A 35 -6.58 -4.67 13.60
N ARG A 36 -6.80 -3.38 13.87
CA ARG A 36 -6.90 -2.83 15.23
C ARG A 36 -8.21 -3.25 15.93
N ARG A 37 -9.29 -3.42 15.17
CA ARG A 37 -10.61 -3.84 15.70
C ARG A 37 -10.68 -5.34 15.97
N GLN A 38 -9.89 -6.14 15.28
CA GLN A 38 -9.82 -7.57 15.51
C GLN A 38 -9.42 -7.85 16.97
N LYS A 39 -10.38 -8.33 17.76
CA LYS A 39 -10.18 -8.85 19.11
C LYS A 39 -10.61 -10.31 19.12
N GLY A 40 -9.64 -11.23 19.14
CA GLY A 40 -9.90 -12.68 19.09
C GLY A 40 -10.05 -13.23 17.65
N CYS A 41 -10.64 -14.41 17.50
CA CYS A 41 -10.84 -15.07 16.19
C CYS A 41 -11.98 -14.47 15.35
N ASP A 42 -12.78 -13.58 15.92
CA ASP A 42 -13.88 -12.92 15.21
C ASP A 42 -13.32 -11.94 14.17
N GLY A 43 -13.77 -12.04 12.92
CA GLY A 43 -13.30 -11.19 11.81
C GLY A 43 -12.00 -11.63 11.12
N MET A 44 -11.47 -12.83 11.42
CA MET A 44 -10.23 -13.34 10.79
C MET A 44 -10.36 -13.53 9.27
N GLY A 45 -11.56 -13.88 8.78
CA GLY A 45 -11.85 -13.98 7.35
C GLY A 45 -11.89 -12.60 6.65
N GLU A 46 -12.59 -11.63 7.25
CA GLU A 46 -12.69 -10.26 6.72
C GLU A 46 -11.32 -9.57 6.66
N LEU A 47 -10.51 -9.72 7.71
CA LEU A 47 -9.14 -9.18 7.73
C LEU A 47 -8.27 -9.83 6.65
N GLY A 48 -8.45 -11.13 6.41
CA GLY A 48 -7.77 -11.86 5.33
C GLY A 48 -8.09 -11.24 3.97
N THR A 49 -9.37 -11.06 3.67
CA THR A 49 -9.83 -10.45 2.42
C THR A 49 -9.30 -9.01 2.27
N LEU A 50 -9.41 -8.18 3.31
CA LEU A 50 -8.88 -6.80 3.26
C LEU A 50 -7.37 -6.76 3.03
N LYS A 51 -6.62 -7.72 3.59
CA LYS A 51 -5.19 -7.85 3.37
C LYS A 51 -4.86 -8.21 1.92
N GLU A 52 -5.63 -9.09 1.31
CA GLU A 52 -5.47 -9.49 -0.09
C GLU A 52 -5.81 -8.34 -1.05
N GLU A 53 -6.94 -7.66 -0.82
CA GLU A 53 -7.36 -6.50 -1.61
C GLU A 53 -6.32 -5.37 -1.53
N PHE A 54 -5.83 -5.06 -0.33
CA PHE A 54 -4.77 -4.07 -0.17
C PHE A 54 -3.48 -4.50 -0.87
N ARG A 55 -3.12 -5.79 -0.81
CA ARG A 55 -1.95 -6.32 -1.52
C ARG A 55 -2.07 -6.15 -3.03
N ASP A 56 -3.24 -6.42 -3.61
CA ASP A 56 -3.49 -6.24 -5.05
C ASP A 56 -3.28 -4.77 -5.48
N VAL A 57 -3.75 -3.82 -4.66
CA VAL A 57 -3.54 -2.38 -4.91
C VAL A 57 -2.05 -2.01 -4.81
N VAL A 58 -1.32 -2.52 -3.82
CA VAL A 58 0.12 -2.29 -3.69
C VAL A 58 0.89 -2.89 -4.88
N ASP A 59 0.49 -4.07 -5.35
CA ASP A 59 1.10 -4.71 -6.51
C ASP A 59 0.91 -3.86 -7.78
N LYS A 60 -0.27 -3.28 -7.99
CA LYS A 60 -0.53 -2.31 -9.07
C LYS A 60 0.38 -1.08 -8.99
N VAL A 61 0.59 -0.53 -7.79
CA VAL A 61 1.53 0.60 -7.58
C VAL A 61 2.96 0.20 -7.96
N ILE A 62 3.40 -0.98 -7.53
CA ILE A 62 4.76 -1.50 -7.80
C ILE A 62 4.92 -1.75 -9.30
N GLN A 63 3.95 -2.40 -9.94
CA GLN A 63 3.97 -2.65 -11.37
C GLN A 63 4.07 -1.34 -12.15
N TYR A 64 3.24 -0.35 -11.83
CA TYR A 64 3.31 0.97 -12.45
C TYR A 64 4.69 1.62 -12.28
N CYS A 65 5.25 1.57 -11.07
CA CYS A 65 6.58 2.10 -10.79
C CYS A 65 7.70 1.35 -11.55
N LYS A 66 7.55 0.03 -11.77
CA LYS A 66 8.46 -0.76 -12.60
C LYS A 66 8.36 -0.34 -14.07
N GLU A 67 7.14 -0.20 -14.61
CA GLU A 67 6.90 0.24 -15.99
C GLU A 67 7.49 1.63 -16.28
N LYS A 68 7.35 2.56 -15.32
CA LYS A 68 7.95 3.90 -15.38
C LYS A 68 9.45 3.95 -15.06
N LYS A 69 10.07 2.81 -14.70
CA LYS A 69 11.46 2.69 -14.27
C LYS A 69 11.82 3.55 -13.04
N TYR A 70 10.85 3.88 -12.20
CA TYR A 70 11.06 4.54 -10.90
C TYR A 70 11.78 3.61 -9.90
N ILE A 71 11.55 2.32 -10.07
CA ILE A 71 12.20 1.24 -9.33
C ILE A 71 12.76 0.22 -10.32
N SER A 72 13.95 -0.30 -10.04
CA SER A 72 14.66 -1.21 -10.95
C SER A 72 14.83 -2.61 -10.36
N GLN A 73 14.31 -2.86 -9.16
CA GLN A 73 14.50 -4.10 -8.41
C GLN A 73 13.17 -4.66 -7.95
N ASP A 74 13.11 -5.98 -7.80
CA ASP A 74 12.05 -6.66 -7.08
C ASP A 74 12.13 -6.27 -5.61
N ILE A 75 11.11 -5.56 -5.15
CA ILE A 75 11.07 -5.01 -3.80
C ILE A 75 10.39 -6.05 -2.93
N SER A 76 11.12 -6.60 -1.96
CA SER A 76 10.48 -7.34 -0.89
C SER A 76 9.81 -6.34 0.05
N TYR A 77 8.51 -6.49 0.26
CA TYR A 77 7.74 -5.62 1.13
C TYR A 77 6.89 -6.44 2.10
N ASP A 78 6.81 -5.95 3.33
CA ASP A 78 5.87 -6.42 4.33
C ASP A 78 4.61 -5.56 4.24
N ILE A 79 3.46 -6.19 4.02
CA ILE A 79 2.22 -5.48 3.76
C ILE A 79 1.77 -4.63 4.95
N ASP A 80 2.05 -5.09 6.18
CA ASP A 80 1.74 -4.35 7.40
C ASP A 80 2.59 -3.08 7.54
N SER A 81 3.88 -3.19 7.24
CA SER A 81 4.82 -2.07 7.23
C SER A 81 4.48 -1.07 6.13
N ILE A 82 4.11 -1.55 4.94
CA ILE A 82 3.68 -0.68 3.83
C ILE A 82 2.39 0.05 4.16
N ALA A 83 1.40 -0.61 4.77
CA ALA A 83 0.17 0.04 5.19
C ALA A 83 0.43 1.23 6.11
N ASP A 84 1.25 1.02 7.14
CA ASP A 84 1.61 2.07 8.10
C ASP A 84 2.42 3.20 7.44
N GLU A 85 3.36 2.87 6.57
CA GLU A 85 4.17 3.87 5.87
C GLU A 85 3.41 4.70 4.85
N ILE A 86 2.41 4.12 4.17
CA ILE A 86 1.53 4.84 3.24
C ILE A 86 0.67 5.83 4.03
N VAL A 87 0.00 5.36 5.08
CA VAL A 87 -0.91 6.20 5.90
C VAL A 87 -0.18 7.34 6.60
N LYS A 88 1.10 7.16 6.96
CA LYS A 88 1.91 8.22 7.59
C LYS A 88 2.42 9.28 6.61
N ARG A 89 2.37 9.04 5.30
CA ARG A 89 3.04 9.88 4.29
C ARG A 89 2.11 10.51 3.25
N ILE A 90 0.83 10.16 3.24
CA ILE A 90 -0.20 10.84 2.46
C ILE A 90 -0.86 11.92 3.31
#